data_AF-A0A151RJG5-F1
#
_entry.id   AF-A0A151RJG5-F1
#
_cell.length_a   1.000
_cell.length_b   1.000
_cell.length_c   1.000
_cell.angle_alpha   90.00
_cell.angle_beta   90.00
_cell.angle_gamma   90.00
#
_symmetry.space_group_name_H-M   'P 1'
#
loop_
_entity.id
_entity.type
_entity.pdbx_description
1 polymer ?
#
loop_
_entity_poly.entity_id
_entity_poly.type
_entity_poly.pdbx_seq_one_letter_code
_entity_poly.pdbx_strand_id
1 'polypeptide(L)' 'YNDRVLCDVVPMEASHILLGRPWQYNTKAIHDGFTNKISIKQNDQKIVLKPSSPREVCENQIK' A
#
# COMPACT_ATOMS: atom_id res chain seq x y z
N TYR A 1 23.62 -26.89 -13.11
CA TYR A 1 22.18 -26.92 -13.36
C TYR A 1 21.74 -25.47 -13.52
N ASN A 2 21.30 -25.07 -14.72
CA ASN A 2 20.89 -23.69 -15.02
C ASN A 2 19.38 -23.73 -15.24
N ASP A 3 18.60 -23.58 -14.17
CA ASP A 3 17.15 -23.45 -14.27
C ASP A 3 16.84 -22.06 -14.81
N ARG A 4 16.71 -21.97 -16.14
CA ARG A 4 16.08 -20.81 -16.77
C ARG A 4 14.58 -21.05 -16.73
N VAL A 5 13.93 -20.49 -15.73
CA VAL A 5 12.46 -20.47 -15.65
C VAL A 5 11.97 -19.45 -16.69
N LEU A 6 11.18 -19.91 -17.65
CA LEU A 6 10.47 -19.06 -18.60
C LEU A 6 9.23 -18.52 -17.87
N CYS A 7 9.23 -17.24 -17.53
CA CYS A 7 8.07 -16.58 -16.93
C CYS A 7 7.55 -15.52 -17.89
N ASP A 8 6.29 -15.64 -18.29
CA ASP A 8 5.58 -14.56 -19.00
C ASP A 8 5.26 -13.46 -17.99
N VAL A 9 6.00 -12.35 -18.08
CA VAL A 9 5.77 -11.17 -17.25
C VAL A 9 4.60 -10.39 -17.86
N VAL A 10 3.41 -10.60 -17.32
CA VAL A 10 2.24 -9.79 -17.64
C VAL A 10 2.31 -8.50 -16.80
N PRO A 11 2.16 -7.30 -17.40
CA PRO A 11 2.07 -6.06 -16.65
C PRO A 11 0.84 -6.12 -15.75
N MET A 12 1.05 -6.23 -14.44
CA MET A 12 0.01 -6.16 -13.44
C MET A 12 -0.07 -4.71 -12.94
N GLU A 13 -1.22 -4.08 -13.09
CA GLU A 13 -1.47 -2.80 -12.42
C GLU A 13 -1.60 -3.06 -10.91
N ALA A 14 -0.67 -2.53 -10.13
CA ALA A 14 -0.71 -2.64 -8.68
C ALA A 14 -1.64 -1.57 -8.09
N SER A 15 -2.95 -1.87 -8.07
CA SER A 15 -3.96 -0.88 -7.65
C SER A 15 -4.05 -0.72 -6.12
N HIS A 16 -3.51 -1.66 -5.33
CA HIS A 16 -3.66 -1.67 -3.87
C HIS A 16 -2.39 -2.16 -3.16
N ILE A 17 -1.79 -1.29 -2.34
CA ILE A 17 -0.66 -1.68 -1.48
C ILE A 17 -1.20 -2.12 -0.11
N LEU A 18 -1.08 -3.42 0.19
CA LEU A 18 -1.36 -3.94 1.52
C LEU A 18 -0.18 -3.68 2.45
N LEU A 19 -0.34 -2.70 3.33
CA LEU A 19 0.70 -2.26 4.25
C LEU A 19 0.64 -3.08 5.54
N GLY A 20 1.37 -4.19 5.55
CA GLY A 20 1.45 -5.09 6.71
C GLY A 20 2.18 -4.49 7.91
N ARG A 21 2.13 -5.21 9.04
CA ARG A 21 2.83 -4.86 10.30
C ARG A 21 4.34 -4.57 10.13
N PRO A 22 5.10 -5.35 9.33
CA PRO A 22 6.52 -5.04 9.11
C PRO A 22 6.72 -3.67 8.46
N TRP A 23 5.91 -3.33 7.46
CA TRP A 23 5.99 -2.02 6.81
C TRP A 23 5.67 -0.88 7.80
N GLN A 24 4.64 -1.05 8.63
CA GLN A 24 4.27 -0.06 9.65
C GLN A 24 5.42 0.18 10.64
N TYR A 25 6.11 -0.88 11.07
CA TYR A 25 7.26 -0.77 11.96
C TYR A 25 8.44 -0.06 11.30
N ASN A 26 8.82 -0.48 10.10
CA ASN A 26 9.96 0.08 9.35
C ASN A 26 9.77 1.57 9.05
N THR A 27 8.55 2.00 8.77
CA THR A 27 8.23 3.40 8.45
C THR A 27 7.88 4.24 9.68
N LYS A 28 7.89 3.65 10.88
CA LYS A 28 7.42 4.27 12.12
C LYS A 28 6.01 4.88 11.97
N ALA A 29 5.14 4.15 11.28
CA ALA A 29 3.79 4.57 11.00
C ALA A 29 2.96 4.69 12.29
N ILE A 30 2.24 5.80 12.44
CA ILE A 30 1.30 6.04 13.55
C ILE A 30 -0.11 5.85 13.03
N HIS A 31 -0.84 4.89 13.60
CA HIS A 31 -2.23 4.62 13.26
C HIS A 31 -3.17 5.26 14.28
N ASP A 32 -4.03 6.17 13.81
CA ASP A 32 -5.16 6.68 14.58
C ASP A 32 -6.38 5.77 14.34
N GLY A 33 -6.68 4.92 15.32
CA GLY A 33 -7.78 3.95 15.23
C GLY A 33 -9.18 4.57 15.26
N PHE A 34 -9.34 5.83 15.69
CA PHE A 34 -10.64 6.50 15.67
C PHE A 34 -10.98 6.99 14.27
N THR A 35 -10.01 7.62 13.60
CA THR A 35 -10.21 8.15 12.23
C THR A 35 -9.72 7.21 11.13
N ASN A 36 -9.14 6.06 11.49
CA ASN A 36 -8.45 5.11 10.60
C ASN A 36 -7.37 5.76 9.72
N LYS A 37 -6.74 6.84 10.20
CA LYS A 37 -5.66 7.52 9.49
C LYS A 37 -4.31 6.92 9.85
N ILE A 38 -3.40 6.87 8.87
CA ILE A 38 -2.02 6.45 9.09
C ILE A 38 -1.09 7.62 8.77
N SER A 39 -0.25 8.00 9.71
CA SER A 39 0.78 9.05 9.51
C SER A 39 2.16 8.42 9.43
N ILE A 40 2.94 8.79 8.42
CA ILE A 40 4.35 8.38 8.26
C ILE A 40 5.24 9.62 8.04
N LYS A 41 6.53 9.49 8.36
CA LYS A 41 7.54 10.51 8.05
C LYS A 41 8.48 9.94 6.99
N GLN A 42 8.45 10.50 5.79
CA GLN A 42 9.28 10.10 4.66
C GLN A 42 10.08 11.33 4.20
N ASN A 43 11.41 11.26 4.19
CA ASN A 43 12.29 12.37 3.78
C ASN A 43 11.96 13.71 4.45
N ASP A 44 11.77 13.68 5.77
CA ASP A 44 11.30 14.80 6.60
C ASP A 44 9.89 15.35 6.31
N GLN A 45 9.21 14.83 5.29
CA GLN A 45 7.82 15.15 5.01
C GLN A 45 6.87 14.22 5.78
N LYS A 46 5.86 14.81 6.43
CA LYS A 46 4.76 14.06 7.05
C LYS A 46 3.71 13.76 5.99
N ILE A 47 3.47 12.48 5.75
CA ILE A 47 2.42 11.98 4.85
C ILE A 47 1.31 11.39 5.71
N VAL A 48 0.06 11.73 5.41
CA VAL A 48 -1.13 11.21 6.10
C VAL A 48 -2.00 10.47 5.10
N LEU A 49 -2.05 9.15 5.25
CA LEU A 49 -2.97 8.27 4.54
C LEU A 49 -4.33 8.33 5.24
N LYS A 50 -5.37 8.52 4.45
CA LYS A 50 -6.76 8.52 4.92
C LYS A 50 -7.44 7.24 4.44
N PRO A 51 -8.40 6.70 5.20
CA PRO A 51 -9.21 5.59 4.72
C PRO A 51 -10.00 6.06 3.48
N SER A 52 -9.96 5.27 2.43
CA SER A 52 -10.85 5.46 1.28
C SER A 52 -12.24 4.97 1.65
N SER A 53 -13.27 5.64 1.13
CA SER A 53 -14.64 5.16 1.26
C SER A 53 -14.84 3.87 0.43
N PRO A 54 -15.80 3.00 0.80
CA PRO A 54 -16.09 1.81 0.02
C PRO A 54 -16.42 2.10 -1.45
N ARG A 55 -17.03 3.27 -1.74
CA ARG A 55 -17.34 3.71 -3.11
C ARG A 55 -16.07 4.00 -3.90
N GLU A 56 -15.15 4.78 -3.33
CA GLU A 56 -13.84 5.06 -3.94
C GLU A 56 -13.05 3.76 -4.14
N VAL A 57 -13.12 2.83 -3.19
CA VAL A 57 -12.46 1.51 -3.30
C VAL A 57 -13.06 0.67 -4.43
N CYS A 58 -14.39 0.68 -4.61
CA CYS A 58 -15.03 -0.01 -5.73
C CYS A 58 -14.67 0.62 -7.09
N GLU A 59 -14.67 1.95 -7.19
CA GLU A 59 -14.32 2.68 -8.41
C GLU A 59 -12.87 2.43 -8.85
N ASN A 60 -11.93 2.36 -7.89
CA ASN A 60 -10.52 2.08 -8.16
C ASN A 60 -10.25 0.60 -8.53
N GLN A 61 -11.17 -0.32 -8.27
CA GLN A 61 -11.03 -1.75 -8.65
C GLN A 61 -11.56 -2.06 -10.06
N ILE A 62 -12.35 -1.15 -10.64
CA ILE A 62 -12.96 -1.33 -11.97
C ILE A 62 -12.06 -0.73 -13.08
N LYS A 63 -11.04 0.03 -12.69
CA LYS A 63 -10.11 0.73 -13.55
C LYS A 63 -8.87 -0.11 -13.81
#